data_AF-A0A1I7I4L2-F1
#
_entry.id   AF-A0A1I7I4L2-F1
#
_cell.length_a   1.000
_cell.length_b   1.000
_cell.length_c   1.000
_cell.angle_alpha   90.00
_cell.angle_beta   90.00
_cell.angle_gamma   90.00
#
_symmetry.space_group_name_H-M   'P 1'
#
loop_
_entity.id
_entity.type
_entity.pdbx_description
1 polymer ?
#
loop_
_entity_poly.entity_id
_entity_poly.type
_entity_poly.pdbx_seq_one_letter_code
_entity_poly.pdbx_strand_id
1 'polypeptide(L)'
;MRIITSFSRETSSILVFAFLLAIFCLAASGQAHSSEGIGGTLPYESWLMNLRNSVTGPVAFTLSMVGIVVAGGALVMGGDLSGFFRTLVFIVLVLAFLVGAQNMMSNFFGRGAEIASVDTIEFYRLAVAKTGEGSNGVA
;
A
#
# COMPACT_ATOMS: atom_id res chain seq x y z
N MET A 1 29.60 -20.33 -40.27
CA MET A 1 29.01 -19.34 -39.34
C MET A 1 29.92 -19.27 -38.11
N ARG A 2 30.95 -18.41 -38.14
CA ARG A 2 31.88 -18.21 -37.01
C ARG A 2 31.67 -16.77 -36.54
N ILE A 3 30.95 -16.61 -35.43
CA ILE A 3 30.64 -15.29 -34.89
C ILE A 3 31.16 -15.22 -33.44
N ILE A 4 32.35 -14.64 -33.35
CA ILE A 4 32.81 -13.66 -32.34
C ILE A 4 32.83 -14.10 -30.87
N THR A 5 33.97 -14.66 -30.45
CA THR A 5 34.45 -14.61 -29.05
C THR A 5 35.92 -14.18 -29.02
N SER A 6 36.25 -13.00 -29.55
CA SER A 6 37.53 -12.35 -29.23
C SER A 6 37.37 -11.60 -27.90
N PHE A 7 37.29 -12.36 -26.81
CA PHE A 7 37.13 -11.85 -25.46
C PHE A 7 38.52 -11.40 -24.97
N SER A 8 38.85 -10.13 -25.21
CA SER A 8 40.07 -9.53 -24.65
C SER A 8 39.94 -9.49 -23.13
N ARG A 9 41.03 -9.80 -22.41
CA ARG A 9 41.15 -9.73 -20.94
C ARG A 9 40.68 -8.37 -20.39
N GLU A 10 40.82 -7.32 -21.20
CA GLU A 10 40.39 -5.95 -20.88
C GLU A 10 38.87 -5.79 -20.95
N THR A 11 38.20 -6.39 -21.94
CA THR A 11 36.72 -6.38 -22.04
C THR A 11 36.09 -7.16 -20.90
N SER A 12 36.69 -8.28 -20.48
CA SER A 12 36.26 -9.03 -19.30
C SER A 12 36.37 -8.19 -18.04
N SER A 13 37.46 -7.42 -17.91
CA SER A 13 37.71 -6.56 -16.76
C SER A 13 36.71 -5.40 -16.70
N ILE A 14 36.38 -4.81 -17.86
CA ILE A 14 35.35 -3.77 -17.98
C ILE A 14 33.97 -4.31 -17.61
N LEU A 15 33.62 -5.52 -18.07
CA LEU A 15 32.34 -6.14 -17.73
C LEU A 15 32.22 -6.47 -16.25
N VAL A 16 33.29 -6.98 -15.62
CA VAL A 16 33.32 -7.24 -14.17
C VAL A 16 33.22 -5.94 -13.38
N PHE A 17 33.93 -4.90 -13.81
CA PHE A 17 33.86 -3.59 -13.17
C PHE A 17 32.46 -2.95 -13.32
N ALA A 18 31.85 -3.03 -14.50
CA ALA A 18 30.49 -2.55 -14.73
C ALA A 18 29.46 -3.33 -13.90
N PHE A 19 29.64 -4.64 -13.74
CA PHE A 19 28.78 -5.48 -12.92
C PHE A 19 28.94 -5.16 -11.42
N LEU A 20 30.18 -4.96 -10.95
CA LEU A 20 30.47 -4.53 -9.58
C LEU A 20 29.92 -3.12 -9.31
N LEU A 21 30.04 -2.20 -10.26
CA LEU A 21 29.48 -0.86 -10.16
C LEU A 21 27.95 -0.88 -10.13
N ALA A 22 27.32 -1.75 -10.92
CA ALA A 22 25.87 -1.94 -10.90
C ALA A 22 25.39 -2.49 -9.54
N ILE A 23 26.09 -3.49 -8.98
CA ILE A 23 25.80 -4.02 -7.63
C ILE A 23 26.03 -2.95 -6.57
N PHE A 24 27.10 -2.16 -6.68
CA PHE A 24 27.38 -1.06 -5.77
C PHE A 24 26.30 0.03 -5.86
N CYS A 25 25.84 0.39 -7.06
CA CYS A 25 24.71 1.31 -7.25
C CYS A 25 23.40 0.75 -6.67
N LEU A 26 23.16 -0.56 -6.79
CA LEU A 26 22.01 -1.23 -6.16
C LEU A 26 22.13 -1.30 -4.62
N ALA A 27 23.34 -1.41 -4.08
CA ALA A 27 23.59 -1.40 -2.65
C ALA A 27 23.56 0.02 -2.07
N ALA A 28 23.97 1.01 -2.87
CA ALA A 28 23.96 2.44 -2.56
C ALA A 28 22.61 3.11 -2.83
N SER A 29 21.68 2.44 -3.54
CA SER A 29 20.27 2.80 -3.55
C SER A 29 19.66 2.48 -2.19
N GLY A 30 20.10 3.20 -1.15
CA GLY A 30 19.37 3.30 0.10
C GLY A 30 17.99 3.82 -0.25
N GLN A 31 16.97 2.98 0.00
CA GLN A 31 15.55 3.29 -0.02
C GLN A 31 15.24 4.47 -0.95
N ALA A 32 15.23 4.22 -2.26
CA ALA A 32 14.57 5.12 -3.18
C ALA A 32 13.09 5.12 -2.77
N HIS A 33 12.74 6.00 -1.83
CA HIS A 33 11.39 6.45 -1.61
C HIS A 33 10.98 7.10 -2.93
N SER A 34 10.52 6.27 -3.86
CA SER A 34 9.33 6.59 -4.61
C SER A 34 8.30 6.92 -3.54
N SER A 35 8.24 8.19 -3.15
CA SER A 35 7.13 8.71 -2.36
C SER A 35 5.92 8.56 -3.26
N GLU A 36 5.26 7.42 -3.14
CA GLU A 36 3.81 7.32 -3.31
C GLU A 36 3.25 8.58 -2.66
N GLY A 37 2.82 9.55 -3.49
CA GLY A 37 2.79 10.96 -3.16
C GLY A 37 2.24 11.29 -1.77
N ILE A 38 3.12 11.34 -0.77
CA ILE A 38 2.84 11.96 0.51
C ILE A 38 3.33 13.39 0.36
N GLY A 39 2.50 14.18 -0.34
CA GLY A 39 2.63 15.63 -0.38
C GLY A 39 2.78 16.16 1.04
N GLY A 40 3.93 16.74 1.31
CA GLY A 40 4.31 17.36 2.58
C GLY A 40 5.33 18.48 2.43
N THR A 41 5.69 18.86 1.21
CA THR A 41 6.72 19.87 0.94
C THR A 41 6.10 21.24 0.67
N LEU A 42 4.85 21.30 0.21
CA LEU A 42 4.22 22.56 -0.17
C LEU A 42 3.09 22.96 0.80
N PRO A 43 2.97 24.25 1.17
CA PRO A 43 2.00 24.71 2.16
C PRO A 43 0.54 24.33 1.85
N TYR A 44 0.22 24.15 0.57
CA TYR A 44 -1.12 23.77 0.12
C TYR A 44 -1.40 22.26 0.19
N GLU A 45 -0.36 21.43 0.22
CA GLU A 45 -0.55 19.97 0.27
C GLU A 45 -1.20 19.55 1.58
N SER A 46 -0.89 20.23 2.68
CA SER A 46 -1.51 19.95 3.98
C SER A 46 -3.03 20.13 3.93
N TRP A 47 -3.55 21.21 3.33
CA TRP A 47 -5.01 21.38 3.24
C TRP A 47 -5.63 20.34 2.29
N LEU A 48 -4.96 20.00 1.19
CA LEU A 48 -5.41 18.97 0.24
C LEU A 48 -5.49 17.59 0.90
N MET A 49 -4.50 17.25 1.73
CA MET A 49 -4.48 16.01 2.51
C MET A 49 -5.60 15.99 3.54
N ASN A 50 -5.83 17.10 4.25
CA ASN A 50 -6.94 17.22 5.19
C ASN A 50 -8.30 17.13 4.49
N LEU A 51 -8.46 17.75 3.33
CA LEU A 51 -9.68 17.65 2.52
C LEU A 51 -9.93 16.20 2.11
N ARG A 52 -8.91 15.51 1.56
CA ARG A 52 -9.00 14.09 1.22
C ARG A 52 -9.44 13.26 2.42
N ASN A 53 -8.77 13.41 3.56
CA ASN A 53 -9.08 12.67 4.79
C ASN A 53 -10.50 12.95 5.29
N SER A 54 -10.99 14.17 5.09
CA SER A 54 -12.37 14.55 5.45
C SER A 54 -13.39 13.90 4.53
N VAL A 55 -13.14 13.94 3.21
CA VAL A 55 -14.01 13.37 2.16
C VAL A 55 -14.04 11.83 2.21
N THR A 56 -12.93 11.17 2.53
CA THR A 56 -12.90 9.71 2.69
C THR A 56 -13.26 9.24 4.10
N GLY A 57 -13.42 10.15 5.05
CA GLY A 57 -13.66 9.84 6.46
C GLY A 57 -14.98 10.43 7.00
N PRO A 58 -14.95 11.30 8.03
CA PRO A 58 -16.16 11.71 8.76
C PRO A 58 -17.25 12.38 7.92
N VAL A 59 -16.90 13.11 6.85
CA VAL A 59 -17.88 13.85 6.04
C VAL A 59 -18.71 12.90 5.19
N ALA A 60 -18.08 11.93 4.52
CA ALA A 60 -18.81 10.92 3.74
C ALA A 60 -19.76 10.10 4.63
N PHE A 61 -19.31 9.75 5.84
CA PHE A 61 -20.15 9.04 6.80
C PHE A 61 -21.39 9.87 7.20
N THR A 62 -21.20 11.16 7.48
CA THR A 62 -22.30 12.06 7.85
C THR A 62 -23.29 12.25 6.70
N LEU A 63 -22.79 12.43 5.47
CA LEU A 63 -23.64 12.58 4.29
C LEU A 63 -24.46 11.31 4.04
N SER A 64 -23.85 10.13 4.23
CA SER A 64 -24.54 8.85 4.11
C SER A 64 -25.66 8.70 5.14
N MET A 65 -25.39 9.05 6.40
CA MET A 65 -26.39 9.04 7.46
C MET A 65 -27.60 9.91 7.10
N VAL A 66 -27.37 11.13 6.60
CA VAL A 66 -28.44 12.04 6.16
C VAL A 66 -29.24 11.43 5.01
N GLY A 67 -28.57 10.87 4.00
CA GLY A 67 -29.23 10.22 2.86
C GLY A 67 -30.15 9.06 3.28
N ILE A 68 -29.70 8.24 4.24
CA ILE A 68 -30.49 7.13 4.78
C ILE A 68 -31.72 7.64 5.55
N VAL A 69 -31.57 8.69 6.37
CA VAL A 69 -32.69 9.27 7.14
C VAL A 69 -33.73 9.88 6.20
N VAL A 70 -33.31 10.60 5.15
CA VAL A 70 -34.22 11.19 4.17
C VAL A 70 -34.95 10.09 3.38
N ALA A 71 -34.23 9.05 2.94
CA ALA A 71 -34.84 7.92 2.23
C ALA A 71 -35.82 7.13 3.13
N GLY A 72 -35.45 6.89 4.39
CA GLY A 72 -36.31 6.24 5.37
C GLY A 72 -37.56 7.06 5.71
N GLY A 73 -37.41 8.38 5.84
CA GLY A 73 -38.53 9.30 6.06
C GLY A 73 -39.54 9.29 4.91
N ALA A 74 -39.05 9.27 3.66
CA ALA A 74 -39.89 9.16 2.48
C ALA A 74 -40.64 7.81 2.41
N LEU A 75 -40.03 6.73 2.91
CA LEU A 75 -40.63 5.40 2.94
C LEU A 75 -41.77 5.30 3.96
N VAL A 76 -41.58 5.85 5.17
CA VAL A 76 -42.59 5.81 6.24
C VAL A 76 -43.85 6.58 5.85
N MET A 77 -43.72 7.63 5.05
CA MET A 77 -44.85 8.42 4.54
C MET A 77 -45.62 7.72 3.39
N GLY A 78 -45.25 6.49 3.00
CA GLY A 78 -45.94 5.75 1.94
C GLY A 78 -45.54 6.13 0.51
N GLY A 79 -44.33 6.68 0.32
CA GLY A 79 -43.80 7.00 -1.01
C GLY A 79 -43.53 5.78 -1.89
N ASP A 80 -43.23 6.02 -3.18
CA ASP A 80 -42.93 4.99 -4.18
C ASP A 80 -41.79 4.05 -3.73
N LEU A 81 -42.12 2.80 -3.38
CA LEU A 81 -41.19 1.80 -2.88
C LEU A 81 -40.10 1.47 -3.92
N SER A 82 -40.45 1.46 -5.20
CA SER A 82 -39.50 1.25 -6.30
C SER A 82 -38.50 2.40 -6.37
N GLY A 83 -38.98 3.63 -6.16
CA GLY A 83 -38.16 4.83 -6.00
C GLY A 83 -37.22 4.76 -4.79
N PHE A 84 -37.70 4.28 -3.64
CA PHE A 84 -36.87 4.09 -2.46
C PHE A 84 -35.74 3.08 -2.69
N PHE A 85 -36.06 1.89 -3.20
CA PHE A 85 -35.06 0.85 -3.49
C PHE A 85 -34.00 1.36 -4.45
N ARG A 86 -34.39 2.13 -5.48
CA ARG A 86 -33.46 2.75 -6.41
C ARG A 86 -32.48 3.68 -5.70
N THR A 87 -32.99 4.55 -4.83
CA THR A 87 -32.15 5.46 -4.03
C THR A 87 -31.24 4.70 -3.06
N LEU A 88 -31.75 3.66 -2.40
CA LEU A 88 -30.98 2.83 -1.47
C LEU A 88 -29.82 2.14 -2.17
N VAL A 89 -30.07 1.50 -3.32
CA VAL A 89 -29.02 0.84 -4.11
C VAL A 89 -27.95 1.84 -4.56
N PHE A 90 -28.34 3.06 -4.95
CA PHE A 90 -27.38 4.11 -5.28
C PHE A 90 -26.49 4.49 -4.10
N ILE A 91 -27.05 4.67 -2.91
CA ILE A 91 -26.28 4.99 -1.70
C ILE A 91 -25.28 3.87 -1.39
N VAL A 92 -25.70 2.61 -1.44
CA VAL A 92 -24.82 1.45 -1.21
C VAL A 92 -23.70 1.38 -2.26
N LEU A 93 -24.02 1.63 -3.54
CA LEU A 93 -23.04 1.67 -4.62
C LEU A 93 -21.96 2.73 -4.38
N VAL A 94 -22.37 3.93 -3.98
CA VAL A 94 -21.45 5.04 -3.66
C VAL A 94 -20.53 4.65 -2.49
N LEU A 95 -21.08 4.09 -1.40
CA LEU A 95 -20.30 3.67 -0.25
C LEU A 95 -19.31 2.54 -0.59
N ALA A 96 -19.76 1.54 -1.34
CA ALA A 96 -18.91 0.44 -1.79
C ALA A 96 -17.75 0.96 -2.66
N PHE A 97 -18.00 1.95 -3.51
CA PHE A 97 -16.96 2.58 -4.31
C PHE A 97 -15.99 3.41 -3.47
N LEU A 98 -16.45 4.21 -2.50
CA LEU A 98 -15.58 4.99 -1.62
C LEU A 98 -14.64 4.09 -0.79
N VAL A 99 -15.21 3.09 -0.10
CA VAL A 99 -14.43 2.17 0.74
C VAL A 99 -13.56 1.25 -0.12
N GLY A 100 -14.09 0.80 -1.25
CA GLY A 100 -13.37 -0.03 -2.22
C GLY A 100 -12.19 0.70 -2.85
N ALA A 101 -12.32 1.99 -3.16
CA ALA A 101 -11.26 2.79 -3.76
C ALA A 101 -10.03 2.92 -2.84
N GLN A 102 -10.25 3.09 -1.52
CA GLN A 102 -9.15 3.17 -0.56
C GLN A 102 -8.41 1.82 -0.42
N ASN A 103 -9.16 0.72 -0.42
CA ASN A 103 -8.60 -0.63 -0.43
C ASN A 103 -7.86 -0.93 -1.74
N MET A 104 -8.44 -0.55 -2.88
CA MET A 104 -7.81 -0.68 -4.19
C MET A 104 -6.48 0.11 -4.23
N MET A 105 -6.49 1.38 -3.82
CA MET A 105 -5.29 2.20 -3.82
C MET A 105 -4.18 1.59 -2.95
N SER A 106 -4.51 1.10 -1.75
CA SER A 106 -3.55 0.49 -0.84
C SER A 106 -2.97 -0.83 -1.38
N ASN A 107 -3.81 -1.67 -2.00
CA ASN A 107 -3.37 -2.98 -2.51
C ASN A 107 -2.58 -2.87 -3.82
N PHE A 108 -2.93 -1.92 -4.70
CA PHE A 108 -2.26 -1.77 -6.00
C PHE A 108 -1.04 -0.85 -5.93
N PHE A 109 -1.01 0.15 -5.04
CA PHE A 109 0.08 1.14 -4.97
C PHE A 109 0.94 1.05 -3.69
N GLY A 110 0.42 0.52 -2.58
CA GLY A 110 1.15 0.41 -1.30
C GLY A 110 2.01 -0.86 -1.14
N ARG A 111 2.04 -1.74 -2.15
CA ARG A 111 2.83 -2.99 -2.17
C ARG A 111 3.97 -2.98 -3.20
N GLY A 112 4.25 -1.84 -3.83
CA GLY A 112 5.18 -1.75 -4.96
C GLY A 112 6.66 -2.00 -4.63
N ALA A 113 7.05 -1.99 -3.36
CA ALA A 113 8.44 -2.17 -2.93
C ALA A 113 8.57 -2.95 -1.59
N GLU A 114 7.83 -4.04 -1.40
CA GLU A 114 8.08 -4.95 -0.29
C GLU A 114 9.15 -5.98 -0.70
N ILE A 115 10.43 -5.74 -0.39
CA ILE A 115 11.35 -6.86 -0.17
C ILE A 115 11.12 -7.27 1.28
N ALA A 116 10.38 -8.37 1.46
CA ALA A 116 10.07 -8.95 2.76
C ALA A 116 11.37 -9.29 3.51
N SER A 117 11.86 -8.36 4.33
CA SER A 117 12.89 -8.60 5.35
C SER A 117 12.29 -9.10 6.66
N VAL A 118 10.98 -9.37 6.67
CA VAL A 118 10.22 -9.86 7.83
C VAL A 118 10.46 -11.35 8.12
N ASP A 119 10.98 -12.13 7.17
CA ASP A 119 11.26 -13.56 7.42
C ASP A 119 12.54 -13.77 8.24
N THR A 120 13.51 -12.85 8.15
CA THR A 120 14.81 -12.98 8.83
C THR A 120 14.72 -12.75 10.35
N ILE A 121 13.82 -11.87 10.82
CA ILE A 121 13.67 -11.56 12.25
C ILE A 121 12.98 -12.71 12.99
N GLU A 122 11.93 -13.31 12.43
CA GLU A 122 11.24 -14.46 13.06
C GLU A 122 12.16 -15.69 13.12
N PHE A 123 12.97 -15.95 12.09
CA PHE A 123 13.92 -17.05 12.11
C PHE A 123 15.01 -16.89 13.19
N TYR A 124 15.52 -15.66 13.39
CA TYR A 124 16.51 -15.38 14.42
C TYR A 124 15.94 -15.50 15.84
N ARG A 125 14.67 -15.09 16.04
CA ARG A 125 13.97 -15.23 17.32
C ARG A 125 13.64 -16.68 17.65
N LEU A 126 13.25 -17.48 16.65
CA LEU A 126 13.02 -18.92 16.83
C LEU A 126 14.32 -19.70 17.06
N ALA A 127 15.43 -19.30 16.43
CA ALA A 127 16.76 -19.89 16.66
C ALA A 127 17.32 -19.55 18.05
N VAL A 128 17.16 -18.31 18.53
CA VAL A 128 17.55 -17.89 19.89
C VAL A 128 16.65 -18.54 20.94
N ALA A 129 15.34 -18.62 20.71
CA ALA A 129 14.41 -19.27 21.63
C ALA A 129 14.74 -20.76 21.81
N LYS A 130 15.08 -21.47 20.72
CA LYS A 130 15.51 -22.88 20.80
C LYS A 130 16.90 -23.10 21.41
N THR A 131 17.73 -22.06 21.50
CA THR A 131 19.08 -22.14 22.08
C THR A 131 19.10 -21.72 23.56
N GLY A 132 18.07 -21.01 24.04
CA GLY A 132 18.01 -20.44 25.39
C GLY A 132 17.33 -21.29 26.47
N GLU A 133 16.77 -22.46 26.16
CA GLU A 133 15.93 -23.25 27.09
C GLU A 133 16.62 -24.52 27.61
N GLY A 134 17.90 -24.43 27.98
CA GLY A 134 18.70 -25.62 28.35
C GLY A 134 19.75 -25.44 29.45
N SER A 135 19.69 -24.40 30.30
CA SER A 135 20.73 -24.22 31.34
C SER A 135 20.23 -23.57 32.63
N ASN A 136 19.15 -24.06 33.23
CA ASN A 136 18.71 -23.59 34.55
C ASN A 136 17.69 -24.49 35.25
N GLY A 137 18.06 -25.75 35.50
CA GLY A 137 17.49 -26.46 36.65
C GLY A 137 17.56 -27.98 36.53
N VAL A 138 18.58 -28.59 37.15
CA VAL A 138 18.46 -29.67 38.16
C VAL A 138 19.85 -30.10 38.61
N ALA A 139 20.19 -29.76 39.86
CA ALA A 139 20.99 -30.51 40.85
C ALA A 139 21.45 -29.54 41.95
#